data_AF-A0A519TF55-F1
#
_entry.id   AF-A0A519TF55-F1
#
_cell.length_a   1.000
_cell.length_b   1.000
_cell.length_c   1.000
_cell.angle_alpha   90.00
_cell.angle_beta   90.00
_cell.angle_gamma   90.00
#
_symmetry.space_group_name_H-M   'P 1'
#
loop_
_entity.id
_entity.type
_entity.pdbx_description
1 polymer ?
#
loop_
_entity_poly.entity_id
_entity_poly.type
_entity_poly.pdbx_seq_one_letter_code
_entity_poly.pdbx_strand_id
1 'polypeptide(L)' 'KEELNFNEFGNYSFRRQQSKLKAISNSIKDGTMPISSYTLIHKNARLSKADQDLILNWIEETKDSLSKN' A
#
# COMPACT_ATOMS: atom_id res chain seq x y z
N LYS A 1 -6.02 -1.71 11.84
CA LYS A 1 -6.44 -3.11 11.59
C LYS A 1 -7.83 -3.21 10.96
N GLU A 2 -8.73 -2.26 11.17
CA GLU A 2 -10.10 -2.31 10.60
C GLU A 2 -10.13 -2.26 9.07
N GLU A 3 -9.36 -1.37 8.45
CA GLU A 3 -9.36 -1.23 6.99
C GLU A 3 -8.42 -2.21 6.26
N LEU A 4 -7.28 -2.54 6.84
CA LEU A 4 -6.34 -3.52 6.29
C LEU A 4 -5.63 -4.25 7.42
N ASN A 5 -5.74 -5.58 7.41
CA ASN A 5 -4.99 -6.46 8.30
C ASN A 5 -4.13 -7.40 7.45
N PHE A 6 -2.82 -7.18 7.44
CA PHE A 6 -1.89 -7.98 6.65
C PHE A 6 -1.83 -9.44 7.06
N ASN A 7 -2.13 -9.76 8.33
CA ASN A 7 -2.18 -11.15 8.80
C ASN A 7 -3.33 -11.94 8.15
N GLU A 8 -4.43 -11.26 7.81
CA GLU A 8 -5.60 -11.87 7.16
C GLU A 8 -5.61 -11.66 5.66
N PHE A 9 -4.63 -10.93 5.10
CA PHE A 9 -4.65 -10.53 3.70
C PHE A 9 -4.66 -11.74 2.76
N GLY A 10 -3.92 -12.80 3.10
CA GLY A 10 -3.92 -14.05 2.34
C GLY A 10 -5.28 -14.76 2.32
N ASN A 11 -6.11 -14.55 3.34
CA ASN A 11 -7.44 -15.14 3.47
C ASN A 11 -8.54 -14.29 2.80
N TYR A 12 -8.21 -13.07 2.33
CA TYR A 12 -9.17 -12.23 1.63
C TYR A 12 -9.49 -12.79 0.25
N SER A 13 -10.73 -12.55 -0.22
CA SER A 13 -11.06 -12.85 -1.62
C SER A 13 -10.16 -12.05 -2.56
N PHE A 14 -9.87 -12.61 -3.75
CA PHE A 14 -9.04 -11.97 -4.77
C PHE A 14 -9.46 -10.53 -5.06
N ARG A 15 -10.77 -10.28 -5.23
CA ARG A 15 -11.33 -8.93 -5.41
C ARG A 15 -10.98 -8.00 -4.25
N ARG A 16 -11.04 -8.48 -3.01
CA ARG A 16 -10.72 -7.68 -1.82
C ARG A 16 -9.22 -7.42 -1.73
N GLN A 17 -8.37 -8.40 -2.04
CA GLN A 17 -6.91 -8.21 -2.11
C GLN A 17 -6.55 -7.12 -3.13
N GLN A 18 -7.07 -7.22 -4.36
CA GLN A 18 -6.85 -6.21 -5.41
C GLN A 18 -7.34 -4.82 -4.99
N SER A 19 -8.53 -4.72 -4.38
CA SER A 19 -9.08 -3.46 -3.90
C SER A 19 -8.17 -2.80 -2.85
N LYS A 20 -7.63 -3.58 -1.92
CA LYS A 20 -6.71 -3.08 -0.89
C LYS A 20 -5.36 -2.66 -1.47
N LEU A 21 -4.78 -3.45 -2.38
CA LEU A 21 -3.55 -3.08 -3.09
C LEU A 21 -3.72 -1.78 -3.90
N LYS A 22 -4.85 -1.64 -4.61
CA LYS A 22 -5.18 -0.41 -5.34
C LYS A 22 -5.30 0.79 -4.41
N ALA A 23 -5.96 0.64 -3.26
CA ALA A 23 -6.08 1.71 -2.28
C ALA A 23 -4.71 2.19 -1.78
N ILE A 24 -3.77 1.28 -1.48
CA ILE A 24 -2.40 1.64 -1.08
C ILE A 24 -1.69 2.42 -2.20
N SER A 25 -1.71 1.90 -3.44
CA SER A 25 -1.06 2.56 -4.58
C SER A 25 -1.59 3.98 -4.80
N ASN A 26 -2.92 4.16 -4.73
CA ASN A 26 -3.55 5.47 -4.86
C ASN A 26 -3.10 6.41 -3.73
N SER A 27 -3.12 5.96 -2.47
CA SER A 27 -2.71 6.82 -1.35
C SER A 27 -1.27 7.32 -1.46
N ILE A 28 -0.37 6.53 -2.02
CA ILE A 28 1.02 6.94 -2.30
C ILE A 28 1.07 7.95 -3.45
N LYS A 29 0.41 7.64 -4.58
CA LYS A 29 0.38 8.50 -5.76
C LYS A 29 -0.25 9.87 -5.48
N ASP A 30 -1.29 9.89 -4.66
CA ASP A 30 -2.01 11.09 -4.25
C ASP A 30 -1.27 11.85 -3.12
N GLY A 31 -0.16 11.32 -2.61
CA GLY A 31 0.62 11.94 -1.54
C GLY A 31 -0.12 12.00 -0.19
N THR A 32 -1.17 11.21 -0.02
CA THR A 32 -1.97 11.17 1.22
C THR A 32 -1.35 10.27 2.29
N MET A 33 -0.40 9.40 1.88
CA MET A 33 0.36 8.55 2.79
C MET A 33 1.86 8.91 2.83
N PRO A 34 2.44 9.07 4.04
CA PRO A 34 1.78 9.12 5.34
C PRO A 34 1.08 10.47 5.56
N ILE A 35 0.07 10.49 6.43
CA ILE A 35 -0.68 11.71 6.76
C ILE A 35 0.30 12.81 7.23
N SER A 36 0.13 14.02 6.72
CA SER A 36 1.02 15.16 6.98
C SER A 36 1.22 15.43 8.49
N SER A 37 0.14 15.37 9.28
CA SER A 37 0.20 15.53 10.73
C SER A 37 1.09 14.47 11.42
N TYR A 38 1.08 13.24 10.91
CA TYR A 38 1.94 12.17 11.43
C TYR A 38 3.41 12.44 11.10
N THR A 39 3.71 12.84 9.87
CA THR A 39 5.09 13.14 9.43
C THR A 39 5.67 14.44 9.99
N LEU A 40 4.84 15.28 10.61
CA LEU A 40 5.28 16.46 11.36
C LEU A 40 6.10 16.04 12.59
N ILE A 41 5.62 15.04 13.33
CA ILE A 41 6.24 14.53 14.56
C ILE A 41 7.20 13.38 14.22
N HIS A 42 6.82 12.52 13.28
CA HIS A 42 7.57 11.33 12.86
C HIS A 42 8.27 11.58 11.52
N LYS A 43 9.37 12.34 11.55
CA LYS A 43 10.13 12.67 10.34
C LYS A 43 10.65 11.44 9.59
N ASN A 44 10.95 10.36 10.32
CA ASN A 44 11.37 9.07 9.79
C ASN A 44 10.28 8.33 8.99
N ALA A 45 9.01 8.70 9.14
CA ALA A 45 7.94 8.12 8.35
C ALA A 45 7.81 8.73 6.95
N ARG A 46 8.51 9.84 6.66
CA ARG A 46 8.48 10.48 5.34
C ARG A 46 9.05 9.53 4.30
N LEU A 47 8.24 9.22 3.29
CA LEU A 47 8.66 8.40 2.17
C LEU A 47 9.41 9.26 1.16
N SER A 48 10.66 8.90 0.87
CA SER A 48 11.38 9.48 -0.26
C SER A 48 10.75 9.04 -1.58
N LYS A 49 11.13 9.68 -2.68
CA LYS A 49 10.64 9.27 -4.01
C LYS A 49 11.03 7.81 -4.33
N ALA A 50 12.24 7.42 -3.96
CA ALA A 50 12.72 6.05 -4.13
C ALA A 50 11.89 5.04 -3.30
N ASP A 51 11.54 5.37 -2.05
CA ASP A 51 10.71 4.50 -1.21
C ASP A 51 9.30 4.35 -1.79
N GLN A 52 8.72 5.44 -2.29
CA GLN A 52 7.40 5.40 -2.95
C GLN A 52 7.43 4.50 -4.19
N ASP A 53 8.46 4.65 -5.02
CA ASP A 53 8.59 3.85 -6.25
C ASP A 53 8.82 2.37 -5.93
N LEU A 54 9.58 2.04 -4.87
CA LEU A 54 9.77 0.67 -4.40
C LEU A 54 8.45 0.04 -3.97
N ILE A 55 7.64 0.74 -3.18
CA ILE A 55 6.33 0.24 -2.74
C ILE A 55 5.39 0.07 -3.94
N LEU A 56 5.37 1.02 -4.87
CA LEU A 56 4.52 0.95 -6.07
C LEU A 56 4.88 -0.24 -6.96
N ASN A 57 6.17 -0.50 -7.16
CA ASN A 57 6.65 -1.65 -7.94
C ASN A 57 6.25 -2.97 -7.26
N TRP A 58 6.48 -3.08 -5.95
CA TRP A 58 6.05 -4.27 -5.19
C TRP A 58 4.55 -4.53 -5.31
N ILE A 59 3.71 -3.49 -5.29
CA ILE A 59 2.26 -3.63 -5.46
C ILE A 59 1.91 -4.18 -6.84
N GLU A 60 2.52 -3.68 -7.91
CA GLU A 60 2.25 -4.17 -9.27
C GLU A 60 2.69 -5.63 -9.42
N GLU A 61 3.90 -5.99 -8.98
CA GLU A 61 4.38 -7.38 -9.00
C GLU A 61 3.47 -8.32 -8.19
N THR A 62 2.97 -7.85 -7.05
CA THR A 62 2.05 -8.63 -6.21
C THR A 62 0.69 -8.81 -6.91
N LYS A 63 0.14 -7.76 -7.55
CA LYS A 63 -1.12 -7.85 -8.30
C LYS A 63 -0.99 -8.84 -9.47
N ASP A 64 0.11 -8.78 -10.21
CA ASP A 64 0.39 -9.69 -11.31
C ASP A 64 0.46 -11.14 -10.82
N SER A 65 1.15 -11.37 -9.71
CA SER A 65 1.26 -12.71 -9.10
C SER A 65 -0.08 -13.26 -8.62
N LEU A 66 -0.95 -12.39 -8.07
CA LEU A 66 -2.29 -12.80 -7.64
C LEU A 66 -3.19 -13.14 -8.83
N SER A 67 -3.04 -12.47 -9.98
CA SER A 67 -3.88 -12.70 -11.17
C SER A 67 -3.51 -13.96 -11.97
N LYS A 68 -2.33 -14.53 -11.72
CA LYS A 68 -1.82 -15.74 -12.37
C LYS A 68 -2.21 -17.03 -11.62
N ASN A 69 -2.81 -16.92 -10.44
CA ASN A 69 -3.35 -18.03 -9.66
C ASN A 69 -4.87 -18.12 -9.82
#